data_AF-A0A0Q0Z663-F1
#
_entry.id   AF-A0A0Q0Z663-F1
#
_cell.length_a   1.000
_cell.length_b   1.000
_cell.length_c   1.000
_cell.angle_alpha   90.00
_cell.angle_beta   90.00
_cell.angle_gamma   90.00
#
_symmetry.space_group_name_H-M   'P 1'
#
loop_
_entity.id
_entity.type
_entity.pdbx_description
1 polymer ?
#
loop_
_entity_poly.entity_id
_entity_poly.type
_entity_poly.pdbx_seq_one_letter_code
_entity_poly.pdbx_strand_id
1 'polypeptide(L)'
;MDKSKNSKKKPFKWTRELVRLALNDGWTQQEIAEKCRTQQSIVSAWNKGSKQGTEQQLLPLLNIYGNKIRRNSFKVYWSLNTETMEKTFYRVEGKVILSQAFYDPRRDQRGKLVKKVPELKLVVHHQGADQFRVVSQSRLTFRHTNEELDHSVEDAVWNSHVLEPLTATQLIDFIDHYSNEKLSRYPSDANTLPFLIRQSLLNHGFPVSGIVEYPAVW
;
A
#
# COMPACT_ATOMS: atom_id res chain seq x y z
N MET A 1 13.44 -31.71 -9.20
CA MET A 1 12.10 -31.52 -8.61
C MET A 1 11.17 -30.90 -9.65
N ASP A 2 10.03 -31.55 -9.89
CA ASP A 2 9.03 -31.20 -10.91
C ASP A 2 8.43 -29.80 -10.71
N LYS A 3 8.69 -28.88 -11.66
CA LYS A 3 7.92 -27.64 -11.77
C LYS A 3 6.51 -27.98 -12.25
N SER A 4 5.54 -27.93 -11.33
CA SER A 4 4.13 -28.21 -11.59
C SER A 4 3.60 -27.43 -12.80
N LYS A 5 3.04 -28.17 -13.78
CA LYS A 5 2.55 -27.70 -15.09
C LYS A 5 1.37 -26.70 -15.04
N ASN A 6 0.91 -26.26 -13.87
CA ASN A 6 -0.35 -25.51 -13.70
C ASN A 6 -0.22 -24.02 -13.35
N SER A 7 0.99 -23.46 -13.20
CA SER A 7 1.14 -22.03 -12.92
C SER A 7 0.80 -21.11 -14.11
N LYS A 8 0.79 -21.65 -15.35
CA LYS A 8 0.60 -20.88 -16.60
C LYS A 8 -0.84 -20.47 -16.91
N LYS A 9 -1.83 -20.95 -16.14
CA LYS A 9 -3.27 -20.69 -16.38
C LYS A 9 -3.93 -19.84 -15.29
N LYS A 10 -3.15 -19.16 -14.44
CA LYS A 10 -3.74 -18.33 -13.39
C LYS A 10 -4.56 -17.19 -14.03
N PRO A 11 -5.85 -17.07 -13.69
CA PRO A 11 -6.67 -15.98 -14.17
C PRO A 11 -6.18 -14.66 -13.55
N PHE A 12 -6.12 -13.61 -14.35
CA PHE A 12 -5.64 -12.31 -13.93
C PHE A 12 -6.80 -11.47 -13.40
N LYS A 13 -6.73 -11.12 -12.10
CA LYS A 13 -7.80 -10.40 -11.38
C LYS A 13 -8.25 -9.12 -12.08
N TRP A 14 -7.31 -8.36 -12.64
CA TRP A 14 -7.55 -7.03 -13.23
C TRP A 14 -7.82 -7.08 -14.74
N THR A 15 -8.26 -8.22 -15.27
CA THR A 15 -8.59 -8.38 -16.70
C THR A 15 -9.58 -7.31 -17.18
N ARG A 16 -10.68 -7.09 -16.43
CA ARG A 16 -11.73 -6.13 -16.82
C ARG A 16 -11.20 -4.70 -16.93
N GLU A 17 -10.31 -4.32 -16.03
CA GLU A 17 -9.72 -2.99 -15.99
C GLU A 17 -8.73 -2.78 -17.13
N LEU A 18 -7.95 -3.79 -17.51
CA LEU A 18 -7.08 -3.71 -18.70
C LEU A 18 -7.89 -3.43 -19.96
N VAL A 19 -9.00 -4.16 -20.12
CA VAL A 19 -9.87 -3.99 -21.27
C VAL A 19 -10.53 -2.61 -21.27
N ARG A 20 -10.99 -2.11 -20.11
CA ARG A 20 -11.56 -0.76 -19.99
C ARG A 20 -10.55 0.35 -20.31
N LEU A 21 -9.30 0.21 -19.87
CA LEU A 21 -8.24 1.17 -20.19
C LEU A 21 -7.98 1.24 -21.69
N ALA A 22 -7.93 0.08 -22.36
CA ALA A 22 -7.78 0.03 -23.81
C ALA A 22 -8.96 0.67 -24.54
N LEU A 23 -10.20 0.37 -24.13
CA LEU A 23 -11.41 0.97 -24.70
C LEU A 23 -11.44 2.50 -24.51
N ASN A 24 -11.03 2.99 -23.34
CA ASN A 24 -10.96 4.42 -23.05
C ASN A 24 -9.89 5.13 -23.88
N ASP A 25 -8.78 4.46 -24.19
CA ASP A 25 -7.75 4.96 -25.10
C ASP A 25 -8.15 4.78 -26.59
N GLY A 26 -9.44 4.53 -26.87
CA GLY A 26 -10.03 4.53 -28.22
C GLY A 26 -10.01 3.19 -28.94
N TRP A 27 -9.53 2.11 -28.32
CA TRP A 27 -9.47 0.81 -28.97
C TRP A 27 -10.86 0.18 -29.06
N THR A 28 -11.10 -0.59 -30.11
CA THR A 28 -12.26 -1.45 -30.26
C THR A 28 -12.01 -2.81 -29.62
N GLN A 29 -13.09 -3.55 -29.32
CA GLN A 29 -12.96 -4.92 -28.80
C GLN A 29 -12.30 -5.87 -29.81
N GLN A 30 -12.40 -5.57 -31.11
CA GLN A 30 -11.77 -6.34 -32.17
C GLN A 30 -10.25 -6.12 -32.19
N GLU A 31 -9.78 -4.87 -32.11
CA GLU A 31 -8.35 -4.57 -32.01
C GLU A 31 -7.72 -5.16 -30.75
N ILE A 32 -8.44 -5.12 -29.62
CA ILE A 32 -7.99 -5.77 -28.38
C ILE A 32 -7.88 -7.29 -28.56
N ALA A 33 -8.84 -7.90 -29.26
CA ALA A 33 -8.86 -9.34 -29.52
C ALA A 33 -7.68 -9.76 -30.39
N GLU A 34 -7.43 -9.04 -31.47
CA GLU A 34 -6.29 -9.24 -32.36
C GLU A 34 -4.97 -9.09 -31.60
N LYS A 35 -4.83 -8.02 -30.81
CA LYS A 35 -3.62 -7.76 -30.01
C LYS A 35 -3.36 -8.85 -28.99
N CYS A 36 -4.40 -9.37 -28.35
CA CYS A 36 -4.32 -10.43 -27.34
C CYS A 36 -4.39 -11.85 -27.94
N ARG A 37 -4.42 -11.98 -29.27
CA ARG A 37 -4.54 -13.26 -30.01
C ARG A 37 -5.72 -14.10 -29.49
N THR A 38 -6.88 -13.48 -29.37
CA THR A 38 -8.13 -14.08 -28.88
C THR A 38 -9.32 -13.66 -29.76
N GLN A 39 -10.54 -14.03 -29.38
CA GLN A 39 -11.77 -13.66 -30.10
C GLN A 39 -12.45 -12.44 -29.46
N GLN A 40 -13.14 -11.63 -30.26
CA GLN A 40 -13.89 -10.46 -29.78
C GLN A 40 -14.97 -10.86 -28.75
N SER A 41 -15.61 -12.02 -28.89
CA SER A 41 -16.56 -12.56 -27.91
C SER A 41 -15.93 -12.80 -26.53
N ILE A 42 -14.66 -13.21 -26.50
CA ILE A 42 -13.88 -13.40 -25.28
C ILE A 42 -13.54 -12.05 -24.64
N VAL A 43 -13.15 -11.06 -25.46
CA VAL A 43 -12.94 -9.67 -24.98
C VAL A 43 -14.22 -9.06 -24.44
N SER A 44 -15.37 -9.32 -25.07
CA SER A 44 -16.68 -8.90 -24.57
C SER A 44 -16.98 -9.51 -23.20
N ALA A 45 -16.68 -10.80 -23.00
CA ALA A 45 -16.80 -11.47 -21.69
C ALA A 45 -15.85 -10.88 -20.64
N TRP A 46 -14.62 -10.52 -21.03
CA TRP A 46 -13.66 -9.82 -20.16
C TRP A 46 -14.16 -8.42 -19.76
N ASN A 47 -14.71 -7.65 -20.70
CA ASN A 47 -15.25 -6.32 -20.45
C ASN A 47 -16.47 -6.36 -19.51
N LYS A 48 -17.34 -7.37 -19.68
CA LYS A 48 -18.48 -7.62 -18.79
C LYS A 48 -18.04 -8.15 -17.42
N GLY A 49 -16.85 -8.76 -17.33
CA GLY A 49 -16.31 -9.37 -16.12
C GLY A 49 -16.82 -10.79 -15.86
N SER A 50 -17.47 -11.43 -16.83
CA SER A 50 -17.97 -12.80 -16.72
C SER A 50 -16.88 -13.86 -16.91
N LYS A 51 -15.74 -13.49 -17.50
CA LYS A 51 -14.53 -14.31 -17.60
C LYS A 51 -13.29 -13.47 -17.32
N GLN A 52 -12.24 -14.11 -16.84
CA GLN A 52 -10.91 -13.51 -16.70
C GLN A 52 -9.95 -14.12 -17.73
N GLY A 53 -9.04 -13.30 -18.22
CA GLY A 53 -7.95 -13.73 -19.10
C GLY A 53 -6.79 -14.24 -18.26
N THR A 54 -5.92 -15.02 -18.87
CA THR A 54 -4.64 -15.38 -18.23
C THR A 54 -3.63 -14.25 -18.39
N GLU A 55 -2.64 -14.18 -17.49
CA GLU A 55 -1.56 -13.19 -17.58
C GLU A 55 -0.83 -13.24 -18.93
N GLN A 56 -0.64 -14.43 -19.50
CA GLN A 56 -0.03 -14.61 -20.81
C GLN A 56 -0.87 -14.00 -21.95
N GLN A 57 -2.19 -14.17 -21.92
CA GLN A 57 -3.09 -13.59 -22.92
C GLN A 57 -3.16 -12.07 -22.82
N LEU A 58 -3.07 -11.55 -21.59
CA LEU A 58 -3.17 -10.13 -21.30
C LEU A 58 -1.82 -9.42 -21.35
N LEU A 59 -0.72 -10.13 -21.56
CA LEU A 59 0.63 -9.58 -21.63
C LEU A 59 0.75 -8.37 -22.59
N PRO A 60 0.12 -8.36 -23.78
CA PRO A 60 0.14 -7.20 -24.66
C PRO A 60 -0.51 -5.96 -24.04
N LEU A 61 -1.62 -6.12 -23.33
CA LEU A 61 -2.28 -5.02 -22.61
C LEU A 61 -1.52 -4.65 -21.34
N LEU A 62 -0.91 -5.62 -20.65
CA LEU A 62 -0.08 -5.37 -19.47
C LEU A 62 1.18 -4.57 -19.80
N ASN A 63 1.78 -4.78 -20.98
CA ASN A 63 2.92 -3.99 -21.41
C ASN A 63 2.56 -2.51 -21.65
N ILE A 64 1.31 -2.22 -22.06
CA ILE A 64 0.84 -0.85 -22.33
C ILE A 64 0.23 -0.21 -21.07
N TYR A 65 -0.64 -0.96 -20.39
CA TYR A 65 -1.52 -0.48 -19.33
C TYR A 65 -1.25 -1.11 -17.96
N GLY A 66 -0.35 -2.08 -17.86
CA GLY A 66 -0.01 -2.73 -16.59
C GLY A 66 0.50 -1.73 -15.57
N ASN A 67 1.22 -0.69 -16.02
CA ASN A 67 1.60 0.43 -15.17
C ASN A 67 0.38 1.25 -14.73
N LYS A 68 -0.60 1.53 -15.61
CA LYS A 68 -1.84 2.28 -15.27
C LYS A 68 -2.73 1.53 -14.26
N ILE A 69 -2.83 0.20 -14.34
CA ILE A 69 -3.57 -0.61 -13.35
C ILE A 69 -2.87 -0.67 -12.00
N ARG A 70 -1.55 -0.80 -12.02
CA ARG A 70 -0.74 -0.72 -10.80
C ARG A 70 -0.71 0.70 -10.23
N ARG A 71 -1.04 1.73 -11.03
CA ARG A 71 -1.00 3.16 -10.67
C ARG A 71 -2.26 3.72 -10.02
N ASN A 72 -3.40 3.01 -9.98
CA ASN A 72 -4.62 3.57 -9.39
C ASN A 72 -4.78 3.34 -7.88
N SER A 73 -3.73 2.96 -7.15
CA SER A 73 -3.76 3.09 -5.69
C SER A 73 -3.27 4.48 -5.31
N PHE A 74 -4.21 5.38 -5.06
CA PHE A 74 -3.95 6.62 -4.32
C PHE A 74 -4.70 6.56 -2.98
N LYS A 75 -4.20 7.28 -1.98
CA LYS A 75 -4.95 7.59 -0.76
C LYS A 75 -5.12 9.09 -0.62
N VAL A 76 -6.25 9.48 -0.02
CA VAL A 76 -6.50 10.87 0.36
C VAL A 76 -6.20 11.00 1.85
N TYR A 77 -5.41 12.01 2.19
CA TYR A 77 -5.07 12.41 3.54
C TYR A 77 -5.54 13.83 3.78
N TRP A 78 -5.66 14.21 5.05
CA TRP A 78 -5.96 15.59 5.41
C TRP A 78 -5.12 16.02 6.62
N SER A 79 -4.89 17.32 6.71
CA SER A 79 -4.31 17.97 7.87
C SER A 79 -5.18 19.12 8.34
N LEU A 80 -5.08 19.44 9.61
CA LEU A 80 -5.61 20.66 10.20
C LEU A 80 -4.45 21.38 10.89
N ASN A 81 -4.15 22.59 10.44
CA ASN A 81 -3.27 23.47 11.18
C ASN A 81 -4.01 23.95 12.44
N THR A 82 -3.52 23.58 13.62
CA THR A 82 -4.19 23.89 14.89
C THR A 82 -4.11 25.36 15.28
N GLU A 83 -3.24 26.15 14.65
CA GLU A 83 -3.10 27.59 14.87
C GLU A 83 -4.03 28.39 13.95
N THR A 84 -4.02 28.10 12.65
CA THR A 84 -4.82 28.83 11.65
C THR A 84 -6.20 28.22 11.41
N MET A 85 -6.45 27.01 11.92
CA MET A 85 -7.64 26.18 11.64
C MET A 85 -7.84 25.85 10.16
N GLU A 86 -6.80 26.04 9.33
CA GLU A 86 -6.83 25.72 7.91
C GLU A 86 -6.74 24.21 7.69
N LYS A 87 -7.60 23.70 6.80
CA LYS A 87 -7.59 22.29 6.39
C LYS A 87 -6.91 22.13 5.05
N THR A 88 -5.96 21.22 4.97
CA THR A 88 -5.31 20.85 3.71
C THR A 88 -5.62 19.39 3.39
N PHE A 89 -5.82 19.09 2.11
CA PHE A 89 -6.09 17.73 1.63
C PHE A 89 -4.97 17.30 0.68
N TYR A 90 -4.45 16.09 0.87
CA TYR A 90 -3.36 15.54 0.08
C TYR A 90 -3.84 14.29 -0.66
N ARG A 91 -3.64 14.25 -1.97
CA ARG A 91 -3.74 13.00 -2.73
C ARG A 91 -2.34 12.43 -2.90
N VAL A 92 -2.08 11.28 -2.30
CA VAL A 92 -0.79 10.59 -2.42
C VAL A 92 -0.97 9.35 -3.30
N GLU A 93 -0.38 9.39 -4.47
CA GLU A 93 -0.30 8.25 -5.39
C GLU A 93 0.83 7.30 -4.99
N GLY A 94 0.66 6.03 -5.30
CA GLY A 94 1.65 4.99 -5.03
C GLY A 94 1.10 3.88 -4.14
N LYS A 95 1.69 2.70 -4.27
CA LYS A 95 1.25 1.52 -3.52
C LYS A 95 1.61 1.69 -2.05
N VAL A 96 0.66 1.50 -1.15
CA VAL A 96 0.96 1.40 0.27
C VAL A 96 1.69 0.08 0.53
N ILE A 97 2.92 0.18 1.04
CA ILE A 97 3.75 -0.98 1.41
C ILE A 97 3.74 -1.23 2.92
N LEU A 98 3.52 -0.19 3.72
CA LEU A 98 3.38 -0.27 5.17
C LEU A 98 2.26 0.69 5.63
N SER A 99 1.43 0.24 6.55
CA SER A 99 0.44 1.07 7.24
C SER A 99 0.34 0.57 8.68
N GLN A 100 1.06 1.22 9.59
CA GLN A 100 1.19 0.79 10.97
C GLN A 100 0.61 1.85 11.91
N ALA A 101 -0.41 1.49 12.67
CA ALA A 101 -0.89 2.29 13.79
C ALA A 101 -0.18 1.84 15.07
N PHE A 102 0.20 2.80 15.91
CA PHE A 102 0.95 2.57 17.13
C PHE A 102 0.05 2.69 18.35
N TYR A 103 0.09 1.67 19.18
CA TYR A 103 -0.62 1.59 20.45
C TYR A 103 0.22 0.72 21.37
N ASP A 104 0.07 0.86 22.69
CA ASP A 104 0.83 0.03 23.62
C ASP A 104 0.04 -1.26 23.94
N PRO A 105 0.32 -2.41 23.27
CA PRO A 105 -0.37 -3.67 23.55
C PRO A 105 0.10 -4.21 24.90
N ARG A 106 -0.54 -3.79 25.98
CA ARG A 106 -0.34 -4.39 27.31
C ARG A 106 -1.39 -5.45 27.58
N ARG A 107 -1.01 -6.47 28.35
CA ARG A 107 -1.98 -7.40 28.93
C ARG A 107 -2.43 -6.87 30.28
N ASP A 108 -3.72 -7.01 30.57
CA ASP A 108 -4.23 -6.77 31.92
C ASP A 108 -3.75 -7.88 32.88
N GLN A 109 -4.08 -7.74 34.16
CA GLN A 109 -3.76 -8.73 35.20
C GLN A 109 -4.38 -10.12 34.94
N ARG A 110 -5.36 -10.21 34.04
CA ARG A 110 -6.04 -11.46 33.64
C ARG A 110 -5.49 -12.03 32.33
N GLY A 111 -4.40 -11.44 31.81
CA GLY A 111 -3.75 -11.87 30.57
C GLY A 111 -4.47 -11.43 29.28
N LYS A 112 -5.56 -10.66 29.37
CA LYS A 112 -6.29 -10.17 28.19
C LYS A 112 -5.56 -8.99 27.58
N LEU A 113 -5.44 -8.97 26.26
CA LEU A 113 -4.85 -7.85 25.53
C LEU A 113 -5.74 -6.60 25.69
N VAL A 114 -5.19 -5.56 26.30
CA VAL A 114 -5.82 -4.24 26.41
C VAL A 114 -5.47 -3.48 25.14
N LYS A 115 -6.42 -3.38 24.21
CA LYS A 115 -6.27 -2.50 23.06
C LYS A 115 -6.56 -1.07 23.51
N LYS A 116 -5.53 -0.23 23.51
CA LYS A 116 -5.68 1.22 23.62
C LYS A 116 -6.00 1.82 22.25
N VAL A 117 -6.60 3.00 22.25
CA VAL A 117 -6.81 3.74 21.01
C VAL A 117 -5.44 4.15 20.47
N PRO A 118 -5.14 3.89 19.19
CA PRO A 118 -3.87 4.29 18.60
C PRO A 118 -3.79 5.82 18.43
N GLU A 119 -2.74 6.43 18.96
CA GLU A 119 -2.51 7.88 18.91
C GLU A 119 -1.71 8.32 17.67
N LEU A 120 -0.84 7.44 17.18
CA LEU A 120 0.06 7.67 16.06
C LEU A 120 -0.13 6.59 14.99
N LYS A 121 0.10 6.95 13.72
CA LYS A 121 0.12 6.01 12.59
C LYS A 121 1.14 6.46 11.56
N LEU A 122 1.77 5.50 10.89
CA LEU A 122 2.75 5.74 9.84
C LEU A 122 2.36 4.92 8.62
N VAL A 123 2.23 5.62 7.48
CA VAL A 123 1.91 5.00 6.20
C VAL A 123 3.05 5.27 5.22
N VAL A 124 3.50 4.24 4.51
CA VAL A 124 4.58 4.34 3.52
C VAL A 124 4.04 3.96 2.15
N HIS A 125 4.10 4.91 1.22
CA HIS A 125 3.80 4.72 -0.19
C HIS A 125 5.07 4.47 -0.99
N HIS A 126 5.05 3.50 -1.89
CA HIS A 126 6.02 3.36 -2.97
C HIS A 126 5.49 4.04 -4.23
N GLN A 127 6.22 5.04 -4.74
CA GLN A 127 5.82 5.86 -5.89
C GLN A 127 6.48 5.43 -7.21
N GLY A 128 7.19 4.30 -7.21
CA GLY A 128 7.98 3.81 -8.33
C GLY A 128 9.46 4.11 -8.16
N ALA A 129 10.30 3.41 -8.94
CA ALA A 129 11.76 3.44 -8.79
C ALA A 129 12.17 3.25 -7.31
N ASP A 130 13.11 4.05 -6.83
CA ASP A 130 13.55 4.11 -5.43
C ASP A 130 12.97 5.34 -4.71
N GLN A 131 11.65 5.58 -4.87
CA GLN A 131 10.96 6.70 -4.24
C GLN A 131 9.85 6.21 -3.31
N PHE A 132 10.00 6.55 -2.04
CA PHE A 132 9.06 6.25 -0.97
C PHE A 132 8.58 7.54 -0.34
N ARG A 133 7.29 7.59 -0.01
CA ARG A 133 6.69 8.74 0.68
C ARG A 133 6.10 8.29 2.00
N VAL A 134 6.56 8.91 3.08
CA VAL A 134 6.05 8.66 4.42
C VAL A 134 4.94 9.66 4.71
N VAL A 135 3.84 9.16 5.26
CA VAL A 135 2.78 9.97 5.86
C VAL A 135 2.77 9.66 7.36
N SER A 136 3.19 10.63 8.16
CA SER A 136 3.10 10.57 9.62
C SER A 136 1.74 11.09 10.04
N GLN A 137 1.03 10.34 10.87
CA GLN A 137 -0.34 10.65 11.27
C GLN A 137 -0.48 10.65 12.78
N SER A 138 -1.29 11.57 13.29
CA SER A 138 -1.66 11.65 14.70
C SER A 138 -3.17 11.84 14.83
N ARG A 139 -3.78 11.33 15.91
CA ARG A 139 -5.15 11.70 16.26
C ARG A 139 -5.20 13.10 16.85
N LEU A 140 -6.25 13.85 16.52
CA LEU A 140 -6.54 15.13 17.16
C LEU A 140 -7.37 14.90 18.41
N THR A 141 -7.20 15.75 19.43
CA THR A 141 -8.05 15.80 20.61
C THR A 141 -8.87 17.08 20.62
N PHE A 142 -10.13 17.00 21.03
CA PHE A 142 -10.99 18.17 21.17
C PHE A 142 -10.56 19.01 22.38
N ARG A 143 -10.31 20.31 22.18
CA ARG A 143 -9.78 21.23 23.22
C ARG A 143 -10.63 21.29 24.50
N HIS A 144 -11.95 21.08 24.38
CA HIS A 144 -12.87 21.24 25.50
C HIS A 144 -13.14 19.94 26.26
N THR A 145 -13.11 18.79 25.60
CA THR A 145 -13.44 17.49 26.21
C THR A 145 -12.22 16.61 26.42
N ASN A 146 -11.07 16.93 25.82
CA ASN A 146 -9.90 16.05 25.69
C ASN A 146 -10.22 14.69 25.05
N GLU A 147 -11.40 14.55 24.45
CA GLU A 147 -11.76 13.34 23.73
C GLU A 147 -11.01 13.31 22.41
N GLU A 148 -10.60 12.11 22.01
CA GLU A 148 -9.96 11.87 20.73
C GLU A 148 -11.01 11.98 19.61
N LEU A 149 -10.59 12.51 18.46
CA LEU A 149 -11.39 12.47 17.25
C LEU A 149 -11.64 11.00 16.89
N ASP A 150 -12.91 10.62 16.81
CA ASP A 150 -13.31 9.29 16.41
C ASP A 150 -14.40 9.32 15.35
N HIS A 151 -14.39 8.34 14.46
CA HIS A 151 -15.32 8.24 13.35
C HIS A 151 -15.38 6.79 12.87
N SER A 152 -16.52 6.40 12.28
CA SER A 152 -16.71 5.08 11.66
C SER A 152 -15.78 4.80 10.47
N VAL A 153 -15.10 5.83 9.96
CA VAL A 153 -14.20 5.75 8.81
C VAL A 153 -12.78 5.87 9.36
N GLU A 154 -12.05 4.76 9.39
CA GLU A 154 -10.75 4.66 10.05
C GLU A 154 -9.71 5.66 9.50
N ASP A 155 -9.75 5.99 8.21
CA ASP A 155 -8.80 6.95 7.61
C ASP A 155 -9.20 8.42 7.90
N ALA A 156 -10.43 8.69 8.34
CA ALA A 156 -10.92 10.05 8.58
C ALA A 156 -10.47 10.65 9.92
N VAL A 157 -10.02 9.84 10.88
CA VAL A 157 -9.64 10.30 12.23
C VAL A 157 -8.20 10.81 12.33
N TRP A 158 -7.43 10.72 11.25
CA TRP A 158 -6.00 10.97 11.24
C TRP A 158 -5.64 12.34 10.65
N ASN A 159 -5.06 13.20 11.49
CA ASN A 159 -4.35 14.38 11.02
C ASN A 159 -2.99 13.96 10.46
N SER A 160 -2.66 14.41 9.25
CA SER A 160 -1.54 13.88 8.47
C SER A 160 -0.47 14.92 8.17
N HIS A 161 0.80 14.51 8.21
CA HIS A 161 1.95 15.24 7.73
C HIS A 161 2.64 14.40 6.65
N VAL A 162 2.67 14.89 5.42
CA VAL A 162 3.25 14.19 4.27
C VAL A 162 4.70 14.64 4.11
N LEU A 163 5.64 13.70 4.21
CA LEU A 163 7.06 13.99 4.09
C LEU A 163 7.51 14.02 2.62
N GLU A 164 8.69 14.60 2.37
CA GLU A 164 9.35 14.53 1.08
C GLU A 164 9.73 13.09 0.69
N PRO A 165 9.93 12.79 -0.60
CA PRO A 165 10.37 11.47 -1.05
C PRO A 165 11.71 11.05 -0.42
N LEU A 166 11.79 9.78 -0.05
CA LEU A 166 12.96 9.11 0.49
C LEU A 166 13.35 7.95 -0.42
N THR A 167 14.65 7.67 -0.52
CA THR A 167 15.19 6.40 -1.03
C THR A 167 14.94 5.26 -0.04
N ALA A 168 15.12 4.00 -0.47
CA ALA A 168 15.01 2.86 0.45
C ALA A 168 15.96 2.98 1.65
N THR A 169 17.20 3.44 1.44
CA THR A 169 18.17 3.66 2.52
C THR A 169 17.72 4.75 3.48
N GLN A 170 17.33 5.92 2.94
CA GLN A 170 16.83 7.03 3.77
C GLN A 170 15.55 6.67 4.53
N LEU A 171 14.69 5.83 3.94
CA LEU A 171 13.49 5.33 4.61
C LEU A 171 13.85 4.44 5.80
N ILE A 172 14.83 3.55 5.66
CA ILE A 172 15.30 2.70 6.77
C ILE A 172 15.88 3.57 7.88
N ASP A 173 16.77 4.51 7.55
CA ASP A 173 17.39 5.41 8.53
C ASP A 173 16.33 6.27 9.25
N PHE A 174 15.36 6.79 8.49
CA PHE A 174 14.22 7.54 9.03
C PHE A 174 13.42 6.69 10.01
N ILE A 175 13.10 5.43 9.68
CA ILE A 175 12.32 4.55 10.55
C ILE A 175 13.10 4.19 11.81
N ASP A 176 14.38 3.86 11.70
CA ASP A 176 15.22 3.52 12.86
C ASP A 176 15.32 4.71 13.83
N HIS A 177 15.46 5.93 13.29
CA HIS A 177 15.44 7.17 14.10
C HIS A 177 14.05 7.44 14.71
N TYR A 178 12.98 7.32 13.91
CA TYR A 178 11.60 7.52 14.36
C TYR A 178 11.22 6.56 15.51
N SER A 179 11.65 5.29 15.41
CA SER A 179 11.47 4.29 16.46
C SER A 179 12.12 4.70 17.77
N ASN A 180 13.35 5.21 17.73
CA ASN A 180 14.10 5.59 18.93
C ASN A 180 13.58 6.87 19.58
N GLU A 181 13.23 7.89 18.79
CA GLU A 181 12.83 9.19 19.34
C GLU A 181 11.32 9.29 19.58
N LYS A 182 10.52 9.07 18.54
CA LYS A 182 9.07 9.36 18.56
C LYS A 182 8.25 8.23 19.17
N LEU A 183 8.70 6.98 19.02
CA LEU A 183 8.01 5.82 19.58
C LEU A 183 8.54 5.36 20.94
N SER A 184 9.40 6.14 21.59
CA SER A 184 9.92 5.85 22.94
C SER A 184 8.83 5.52 23.98
N ARG A 185 7.61 6.07 23.82
CA ARG A 185 6.44 5.80 24.66
C ARG A 185 5.71 4.49 24.35
N TYR A 186 6.01 3.87 23.21
CA TYR A 186 5.42 2.62 22.72
C TYR A 186 6.54 1.59 22.49
N PRO A 187 7.16 1.06 23.56
CA PRO A 187 8.39 0.27 23.44
C PRO A 187 8.23 -0.98 22.55
N SER A 188 7.07 -1.64 22.60
CA SER A 188 6.77 -2.78 21.72
C SER A 188 6.79 -2.38 20.25
N ASP A 189 6.17 -1.26 19.91
CA ASP A 189 6.13 -0.74 18.54
C ASP A 189 7.48 -0.19 18.10
N ALA A 190 8.19 0.51 18.98
CA ALA A 190 9.54 1.03 18.72
C ALA A 190 10.51 -0.10 18.32
N ASN A 191 10.47 -1.23 19.02
CA ASN A 191 11.32 -2.39 18.73
C ASN A 191 10.91 -3.15 17.47
N THR A 192 9.62 -3.13 17.11
CA THR A 192 9.10 -3.96 16.01
C THR A 192 9.00 -3.21 14.68
N LEU A 193 8.82 -1.88 14.68
CA LEU A 193 8.72 -1.09 13.46
C LEU A 193 9.94 -1.23 12.52
N PRO A 194 11.21 -1.26 12.99
CA PRO A 194 12.38 -1.50 12.16
C PRO A 194 12.34 -2.85 11.44
N PHE A 195 11.80 -3.88 12.10
CA PHE A 195 11.57 -5.20 11.51
C PHE A 195 10.45 -5.15 10.47
N LEU A 196 9.33 -4.49 10.78
CA LEU A 196 8.16 -4.41 9.91
C LEU A 196 8.47 -3.71 8.58
N ILE A 197 9.24 -2.61 8.61
CA ILE A 197 9.61 -1.94 7.36
C ILE A 197 10.53 -2.79 6.50
N ARG A 198 11.54 -3.43 7.08
CA ARG A 198 12.48 -4.31 6.36
C ARG A 198 11.77 -5.52 5.78
N GLN A 199 10.86 -6.13 6.54
CA GLN A 199 10.00 -7.22 6.07
C GLN A 199 9.10 -6.76 4.91
N SER A 200 8.48 -5.58 5.03
CA SER A 200 7.65 -5.01 3.97
C SER A 200 8.44 -4.77 2.68
N LEU A 201 9.63 -4.18 2.79
CA LEU A 201 10.54 -3.93 1.67
C LEU A 201 10.90 -5.24 0.95
N LEU A 202 11.33 -6.26 1.69
CA LEU A 202 11.64 -7.58 1.14
C LEU A 202 10.43 -8.24 0.47
N ASN A 203 9.27 -8.23 1.12
CA ASN A 203 8.03 -8.81 0.57
C ASN A 203 7.56 -8.10 -0.71
N HIS A 204 8.02 -6.87 -0.93
CA HIS A 204 7.77 -6.11 -2.15
C HIS A 204 8.94 -6.12 -3.15
N GLY A 205 9.98 -6.91 -2.88
CA GLY A 205 11.09 -7.16 -3.80
C GLY A 205 12.18 -6.09 -3.78
N PHE A 206 12.22 -5.25 -2.74
CA PHE A 206 13.29 -4.27 -2.58
C PHE A 206 14.48 -4.90 -1.85
N PRO A 207 15.72 -4.67 -2.32
CA PRO A 207 16.90 -5.11 -1.60
C PRO A 207 17.04 -4.33 -0.29
N VAL A 208 17.43 -5.02 0.77
CA VAL A 208 17.65 -4.44 2.10
C VAL A 208 19.01 -4.92 2.60
N SER A 209 19.89 -3.98 2.96
CA SER A 209 21.21 -4.28 3.50
C SER A 209 21.14 -4.77 4.95
N GLY A 210 22.16 -5.51 5.39
CA GLY A 210 22.28 -5.98 6.78
C GLY A 210 21.39 -7.17 7.15
N ILE A 211 20.82 -7.87 6.16
CA ILE A 211 20.02 -9.08 6.37
C ILE A 211 20.89 -10.32 6.16
N VAL A 212 20.87 -11.24 7.13
CA VAL A 212 21.49 -12.56 7.00
C VAL A 212 20.53 -13.47 6.23
N GLU A 213 20.93 -13.90 5.04
CA GLU A 213 20.11 -14.72 4.16
C GLU A 213 20.37 -16.22 4.34
N TYR A 214 19.29 -17.01 4.31
CA TYR A 214 19.33 -18.47 4.33
C TYR A 214 18.60 -18.99 3.08
N PRO A 215 19.30 -19.21 1.95
CA PRO A 215 18.66 -19.58 0.70
C PRO A 215 18.05 -21.00 0.75
N ALA A 216 16.92 -21.18 0.09
CA ALA A 216 16.31 -22.48 -0.12
C ALA A 216 17.16 -23.34 -1.08
N VAL A 217 17.36 -24.62 -0.75
CA VAL A 217 18.13 -25.61 -1.54
C VAL A 217 17.26 -26.55 -2.37
N TRP A 218 15.96 -26.28 -2.49
CA TRP A 218 14.99 -27.14 -3.19
C TRP A 218 14.60 -26.65 -4.60
#